data_AF-A0A1Q4Z4E7-F1
#
_entry.id   AF-A0A1Q4Z4E7-F1
#
_cell.length_a   1.000
_cell.length_b   1.000
_cell.length_c   1.000
_cell.angle_alpha   90.00
_cell.angle_beta   90.00
_cell.angle_gamma   90.00
#
_symmetry.space_group_name_H-M   'P 1'
#
loop_
_entity.id
_entity.type
_entity.pdbx_description
1 polymer ?
#
loop_
_entity_poly.entity_id
_entity_poly.type
_entity_poly.pdbx_seq_one_letter_code
_entity_poly.pdbx_strand_id
1 'polypeptide(L)'
;MSWLRRARPAYAVDGVEPRRSSGGWDVFDGDALAGLPAVTEAAARLPQDPALEDLPGYLSVGTKDGQEWALSFDDGMLSVFDLSNPGSDVFEQVLTAAPWTESVERVDREVFVFTTTGVLTADVVLAHCVDVCGEVFRRPGDSPPA
;
A
#
# COMPACT_ATOMS: atom_id res chain seq x y z
N MET A 1 -17.78 27.73 -25.07
CA MET A 1 -16.55 27.48 -24.28
C MET A 1 -16.54 26.00 -23.94
N SER A 2 -15.73 25.23 -24.67
CA SER A 2 -15.60 23.79 -24.47
C SER A 2 -14.77 23.57 -23.19
N TRP A 3 -15.44 23.24 -22.09
CA TRP A 3 -14.75 22.72 -20.92
C TRP A 3 -14.26 21.34 -21.31
N LEU A 4 -12.96 21.22 -21.58
CA LEU A 4 -12.28 19.93 -21.69
C LEU A 4 -12.60 19.16 -20.41
N ARG A 5 -13.48 18.15 -20.50
CA ARG A 5 -13.56 17.10 -19.50
C ARG A 5 -12.13 16.57 -19.38
N ARG A 6 -11.42 16.89 -18.29
CA ARG A 6 -10.18 16.19 -17.97
C ARG A 6 -10.52 14.72 -18.01
N ALA A 7 -9.87 13.99 -18.91
CA ALA A 7 -9.97 12.55 -18.93
C ALA A 7 -9.64 12.08 -17.52
N ARG A 8 -10.50 11.22 -16.98
CA ARG A 8 -10.29 10.69 -15.64
C ARG A 8 -8.96 9.93 -15.63
N PRO A 9 -8.11 10.12 -14.61
CA PRO A 9 -6.86 9.38 -14.52
C PRO A 9 -7.10 7.87 -14.51
N ALA A 10 -6.22 7.10 -15.14
CA ALA A 10 -6.36 5.65 -15.26
C ALA A 10 -6.28 4.93 -13.90
N TYR A 11 -5.66 5.55 -12.89
CA TYR A 11 -5.55 5.04 -11.53
C TYR A 11 -6.74 5.37 -10.62
N ALA A 12 -7.70 6.17 -11.12
CA ALA A 12 -8.82 6.62 -10.31
C ALA A 12 -9.82 5.49 -10.02
N VAL A 13 -10.40 5.50 -8.82
CA VAL A 13 -11.36 4.50 -8.34
C VAL A 13 -12.76 5.11 -8.27
N ASP A 14 -13.78 4.38 -8.71
CA ASP A 14 -15.16 4.87 -8.79
C ASP A 14 -15.72 5.20 -7.41
N GLY A 15 -16.19 6.44 -7.25
CA GLY A 15 -16.75 6.92 -5.99
C GLY A 15 -15.72 7.26 -4.90
N VAL A 16 -14.42 7.20 -5.21
CA VAL A 16 -13.34 7.54 -4.26
C VAL A 16 -12.59 8.76 -4.77
N GLU A 17 -12.58 9.82 -3.98
CA GLU A 17 -11.83 11.05 -4.27
C GLU A 17 -10.49 11.02 -3.52
N PRO A 18 -9.35 11.17 -4.23
CA PRO A 18 -8.07 11.26 -3.55
C PRO A 18 -7.88 12.62 -2.87
N ARG A 19 -7.14 12.62 -1.77
CA ARG A 19 -6.56 13.82 -1.19
C ARG A 19 -5.30 14.19 -1.96
N ARG A 20 -5.27 15.39 -2.52
CA ARG A 20 -4.08 15.87 -3.24
C ARG A 20 -3.04 16.41 -2.26
N SER A 21 -1.84 15.85 -2.29
CA SER A 21 -0.71 16.35 -1.51
C SER A 21 -0.09 17.60 -2.16
N SER A 22 0.63 18.40 -1.37
CA SER A 22 1.39 19.55 -1.87
C SER A 22 2.47 19.17 -2.88
N GLY A 23 2.95 17.92 -2.83
CA GLY A 23 3.91 17.35 -3.79
C GLY A 23 3.28 16.85 -5.10
N GLY A 24 1.97 17.05 -5.29
CA GLY A 24 1.26 16.66 -6.50
C GLY A 24 0.86 15.19 -6.57
N TRP A 25 0.96 14.46 -5.47
CA TRP A 25 0.47 13.08 -5.35
C TRP A 25 -1.03 13.08 -5.06
N ASP A 26 -1.77 12.19 -5.72
CA ASP A 26 -3.14 11.85 -5.38
C ASP A 26 -3.07 10.69 -4.37
N VAL A 27 -3.44 10.97 -3.12
CA VAL A 27 -3.37 10.03 -1.98
C VAL A 27 -4.75 9.46 -1.69
N PHE A 28 -4.83 8.15 -1.58
CA PHE A 28 -6.02 7.40 -1.23
C PHE A 28 -5.82 6.79 0.15
N ASP A 29 -6.59 7.28 1.12
CA ASP A 29 -6.59 6.74 2.47
C ASP A 29 -7.28 5.37 2.45
N GLY A 30 -6.71 4.38 3.13
CA GLY A 30 -7.13 3.00 2.99
C GLY A 30 -8.55 2.72 3.52
N ASP A 31 -9.03 3.51 4.48
CA ASP A 31 -10.45 3.49 4.92
C ASP A 31 -11.43 3.72 3.76
N ALA A 32 -11.08 4.61 2.83
CA ALA A 32 -11.92 4.90 1.67
C ALA A 32 -11.94 3.76 0.64
N LEU A 33 -10.95 2.86 0.71
CA LEU A 33 -10.77 1.74 -0.19
C LEU A 33 -11.15 0.39 0.44
N ALA A 34 -11.21 0.29 1.77
CA ALA A 34 -11.36 -0.97 2.52
C ALA A 34 -12.60 -1.79 2.11
N GLY A 35 -13.71 -1.11 1.82
CA GLY A 35 -14.96 -1.73 1.40
C GLY A 35 -15.04 -2.13 -0.09
N LEU A 36 -13.98 -1.90 -0.86
CA LEU A 36 -13.96 -2.24 -2.28
C LEU A 36 -13.62 -3.71 -2.49
N PRO A 37 -14.16 -4.36 -3.55
CA PRO A 37 -14.05 -5.81 -3.73
C PRO A 37 -12.61 -6.33 -3.65
N ALA A 38 -11.66 -5.71 -4.35
CA ALA A 38 -10.26 -6.15 -4.36
C ALA A 38 -9.62 -6.11 -2.96
N VAL A 39 -9.89 -5.05 -2.19
CA VAL A 39 -9.32 -4.84 -0.86
C VAL A 39 -9.99 -5.77 0.16
N THR A 40 -11.31 -5.91 0.09
CA THR A 40 -12.06 -6.86 0.93
C THR A 40 -11.60 -8.31 0.70
N GLU A 41 -11.38 -8.69 -0.57
CA GLU A 41 -10.85 -10.02 -0.90
C GLU A 41 -9.43 -10.24 -0.37
N ALA A 42 -8.55 -9.23 -0.44
CA ALA A 42 -7.21 -9.29 0.13
C ALA A 42 -7.24 -9.38 1.66
N ALA A 43 -8.07 -8.56 2.31
CA ALA A 43 -8.26 -8.59 3.77
C ALA A 43 -8.78 -9.96 4.24
N ALA A 44 -9.69 -10.59 3.48
CA ALA A 44 -10.19 -11.93 3.80
C ALA A 44 -9.12 -13.03 3.71
N ARG A 45 -8.00 -12.80 3.00
CA ARG A 45 -6.86 -13.73 2.94
C ARG A 45 -5.87 -13.54 4.08
N LEU A 46 -5.99 -12.48 4.88
CA LEU A 46 -5.06 -12.22 5.97
C LEU A 46 -5.08 -13.34 7.03
N PRO A 47 -3.95 -13.57 7.71
CA PRO A 47 -3.94 -14.34 8.94
C PRO A 47 -4.99 -13.83 9.94
N GLN A 48 -5.62 -14.75 10.65
CA GLN A 48 -6.59 -14.42 11.69
C GLN A 48 -5.84 -13.95 12.95
N ASP A 49 -5.55 -12.66 13.03
CA ASP A 49 -4.85 -12.02 14.14
C ASP A 49 -5.46 -10.64 14.43
N PRO A 50 -5.73 -10.27 15.70
CA PRO A 50 -6.25 -8.96 16.06
C PRO A 50 -5.37 -7.79 15.60
N ALA A 51 -4.06 -7.97 15.46
CA ALA A 51 -3.16 -6.93 14.97
C ALA A 51 -3.35 -6.60 13.49
N LEU A 52 -4.05 -7.47 12.75
CA LEU A 52 -4.38 -7.27 11.33
C LEU A 52 -5.86 -6.91 11.13
N GLU A 53 -6.64 -6.83 12.21
CA GLU A 53 -8.02 -6.34 12.15
C GLU A 53 -8.00 -4.92 11.60
N ASP A 54 -8.83 -4.65 10.60
CA ASP A 54 -8.90 -3.37 9.90
C ASP A 54 -7.58 -2.88 9.27
N LEU A 55 -6.61 -3.79 9.00
CA LEU A 55 -5.34 -3.46 8.36
C LEU A 55 -5.44 -2.46 7.20
N PRO A 56 -6.37 -2.57 6.24
CA PRO A 56 -6.48 -1.60 5.15
C PRO A 56 -6.63 -0.15 5.64
N GLY A 57 -7.33 0.09 6.74
CA GLY A 57 -7.55 1.44 7.28
C GLY A 57 -6.28 2.12 7.78
N TYR A 58 -5.28 1.34 8.19
CA TYR A 58 -3.98 1.83 8.66
C TYR A 58 -2.96 2.08 7.54
N LEU A 59 -3.38 1.92 6.29
CA LEU A 59 -2.53 2.10 5.12
C LEU A 59 -3.04 3.26 4.28
N SER A 60 -2.14 3.91 3.54
CA SER A 60 -2.52 4.78 2.44
C SER A 60 -1.63 4.54 1.24
N VAL A 61 -2.19 4.75 0.04
CA VAL A 61 -1.45 4.65 -1.22
C VAL A 61 -1.55 5.97 -1.97
N GLY A 62 -0.41 6.50 -2.41
CA GLY A 62 -0.33 7.71 -3.20
C GLY A 62 0.22 7.43 -4.59
N THR A 63 -0.27 8.11 -5.62
CA THR A 63 0.34 8.06 -6.96
C THR A 63 0.31 9.42 -7.67
N LYS A 64 1.17 9.59 -8.69
CA LYS A 64 1.07 10.70 -9.65
C LYS A 64 0.48 10.28 -10.99
N ASP A 65 0.64 9.01 -11.36
CA ASP A 65 0.41 8.54 -12.73
C ASP A 65 -0.17 7.12 -12.83
N GLY A 66 -0.29 6.42 -11.70
CA GLY A 66 -0.79 5.05 -11.62
C GLY A 66 0.27 3.97 -11.81
N GLN A 67 1.52 4.34 -12.06
CA GLN A 67 2.64 3.40 -12.17
C GLN A 67 3.65 3.57 -11.03
N GLU A 68 3.97 4.81 -10.66
CA GLU A 68 4.74 5.16 -9.47
C GLU A 68 3.80 5.33 -8.27
N TRP A 69 4.07 4.60 -7.21
CA TRP A 69 3.25 4.57 -6.00
C TRP A 69 4.08 4.81 -4.75
N ALA A 70 3.46 5.40 -3.75
CA ALA A 70 3.93 5.44 -2.39
C ALA A 70 2.96 4.66 -1.52
N LEU A 71 3.44 3.71 -0.73
CA LEU A 71 2.70 3.09 0.38
C LEU A 71 3.16 3.74 1.68
N SER A 72 2.21 4.13 2.51
CA SER A 72 2.47 4.66 3.84
C SER A 72 1.72 3.87 4.90
N PHE A 73 2.38 3.63 6.03
CA PHE A 73 1.81 3.00 7.21
C PHE A 73 1.49 4.04 8.27
N ASP A 74 0.38 3.86 8.96
CA ASP A 74 0.15 4.54 10.24
C ASP A 74 1.14 4.04 11.31
N ASP A 75 1.50 4.93 12.24
CA ASP A 75 2.43 4.66 13.35
C ASP A 75 2.12 3.36 14.12
N GLY A 76 0.82 3.03 14.26
CA GLY A 76 0.34 1.84 14.95
C GLY A 76 0.81 0.52 14.33
N MET A 77 1.15 0.52 13.04
CA MET A 77 1.56 -0.68 12.30
C MET A 77 3.06 -0.87 12.22
N LEU A 78 3.85 0.12 12.63
CA LEU A 78 5.31 0.06 12.51
C LEU A 78 5.93 -1.05 13.36
N SER A 79 5.37 -1.33 14.54
CA SER A 79 5.84 -2.44 15.38
C SER A 79 5.37 -3.80 14.85
N VAL A 80 4.19 -3.86 14.23
CA VAL A 80 3.60 -5.10 13.68
C VAL A 80 4.44 -5.64 12.53
N PHE A 81 5.00 -4.75 11.69
CA PHE A 81 5.82 -5.12 10.53
C PHE A 81 7.32 -4.87 10.71
N ASP A 82 7.78 -4.66 11.95
CA ASP A 82 9.18 -4.37 12.30
C ASP A 82 9.80 -3.21 11.49
N LEU A 83 9.00 -2.19 11.20
CA LEU A 83 9.39 -1.02 10.44
C LEU A 83 10.04 0.05 11.33
N SER A 84 10.30 -0.20 12.60
CA SER A 84 10.84 0.84 13.49
C SER A 84 12.29 1.20 13.19
N ASN A 85 13.05 0.28 12.59
CA ASN A 85 14.49 0.44 12.32
C ASN A 85 14.82 0.16 10.84
N PRO A 86 15.57 1.02 10.15
CA PRO A 86 16.04 0.76 8.80
C PRO A 86 17.20 -0.25 8.75
N GLY A 87 17.21 -1.15 7.75
CA GLY A 87 18.43 -1.89 7.37
C GLY A 87 18.26 -3.37 7.00
N SER A 88 17.11 -3.99 7.23
CA SER A 88 16.84 -5.37 6.79
C SER A 88 15.34 -5.71 6.80
N ASP A 89 14.49 -4.81 6.32
CA ASP A 89 13.05 -4.96 6.49
C ASP A 89 12.53 -6.13 5.65
N VAL A 90 11.94 -7.12 6.32
CA VAL A 90 11.26 -8.23 5.64
C VAL A 90 10.19 -7.69 4.69
N PHE A 91 9.54 -6.58 5.06
CA PHE A 91 8.56 -5.91 4.22
C PHE A 91 9.14 -5.46 2.88
N GLU A 92 10.27 -4.74 2.87
CA GLU A 92 10.92 -4.27 1.64
C GLU A 92 11.30 -5.46 0.74
N GLN A 93 11.80 -6.55 1.32
CA GLN A 93 12.17 -7.75 0.58
C GLN A 93 10.95 -8.44 -0.05
N VAL A 94 9.86 -8.59 0.69
CA VAL A 94 8.62 -9.19 0.16
C VAL A 94 8.03 -8.31 -0.94
N LEU A 95 7.97 -7.00 -0.70
CA LEU A 95 7.46 -6.05 -1.69
C LEU A 95 8.32 -6.08 -2.96
N THR A 96 9.66 -6.08 -2.83
CA THR A 96 10.59 -6.17 -3.97
C THR A 96 10.46 -7.46 -4.76
N ALA A 97 10.18 -8.57 -4.07
CA ALA A 97 10.01 -9.88 -4.71
C ALA A 97 8.63 -10.05 -5.37
N ALA A 98 7.70 -9.12 -5.18
CA ALA A 98 6.36 -9.24 -5.71
C ALA A 98 6.37 -9.13 -7.24
N PRO A 99 5.64 -10.00 -7.97
CA PRO A 99 5.72 -10.04 -9.43
C PRO A 99 5.11 -8.82 -10.13
N TRP A 100 4.38 -7.98 -9.39
CA TRP A 100 3.73 -6.77 -9.89
C TRP A 100 4.57 -5.50 -9.65
N THR A 101 5.71 -5.61 -8.97
CA THR A 101 6.65 -4.51 -8.72
C THR A 101 7.87 -4.58 -9.63
N GLU A 102 8.38 -3.42 -10.05
CA GLU A 102 9.63 -3.29 -10.83
C GLU A 102 10.78 -2.74 -9.99
N SER A 103 10.49 -1.80 -9.09
CA SER A 103 11.46 -1.23 -8.16
C SER A 103 10.77 -0.88 -6.85
N VAL A 104 11.53 -0.92 -5.75
CA VAL A 104 11.09 -0.57 -4.40
C VAL A 104 12.22 0.20 -3.74
N GLU A 105 11.87 1.27 -3.05
CA GLU A 105 12.76 2.09 -2.24
C GLU A 105 12.04 2.46 -0.95
N ARG A 106 12.67 2.19 0.19
CA ARG A 106 12.22 2.73 1.47
C ARG A 106 12.72 4.18 1.62
N VAL A 107 11.82 5.15 1.49
CA VAL A 107 12.16 6.58 1.55
C VAL A 107 12.02 7.19 2.95
N ASP A 108 11.24 6.52 3.81
CA ASP A 108 11.12 6.85 5.23
C ASP A 108 10.80 5.58 6.03
N ARG A 109 10.81 5.70 7.36
CA ARG A 109 10.45 4.62 8.29
C ARG A 109 9.09 4.01 7.97
N GLU A 110 8.12 4.82 7.58
CA GLU A 110 6.75 4.36 7.32
C GLU A 110 6.37 4.40 5.84
N VAL A 111 7.30 4.78 4.95
CA VAL A 111 6.98 5.07 3.55
C VAL A 111 7.88 4.30 2.59
N PHE A 112 7.24 3.57 1.68
CA PHE A 112 7.88 2.87 0.58
C PHE A 112 7.41 3.48 -0.74
N VAL A 113 8.35 3.86 -1.59
CA VAL A 113 8.07 4.21 -2.99
C VAL A 113 8.38 3.00 -3.86
N PHE A 114 7.49 2.69 -4.78
CA PHE A 114 7.67 1.57 -5.70
C PHE A 114 7.07 1.87 -7.05
N THR A 115 7.61 1.23 -8.08
CA THR A 115 7.03 1.23 -9.42
C THR A 115 6.41 -0.12 -9.72
N THR A 116 5.32 -0.09 -10.47
CA THR A 116 4.55 -1.27 -10.85
C THR A 116 4.77 -1.61 -12.32
N THR A 117 4.57 -2.88 -12.69
CA THR A 117 4.79 -3.37 -14.07
C THR A 117 3.83 -2.78 -15.11
N GLY A 118 2.85 -2.00 -14.68
CA GLY A 118 1.87 -1.33 -15.52
C GLY A 118 0.97 -0.43 -14.68
N VAL A 119 0.12 0.35 -15.34
CA VAL A 119 -0.79 1.27 -14.63
C VAL A 119 -1.86 0.48 -13.88
N LEU A 120 -1.97 0.70 -12.57
CA LEU A 120 -2.95 0.08 -11.68
C LEU A 120 -3.89 1.14 -11.08
N THR A 121 -5.04 0.70 -10.57
CA THR A 121 -5.95 1.52 -9.77
C THR A 121 -5.60 1.45 -8.30
N ALA A 122 -5.97 2.47 -7.52
CA ALA A 122 -5.58 2.56 -6.10
C ALA A 122 -6.10 1.40 -5.24
N ASP A 123 -7.29 0.87 -5.52
CA ASP A 123 -7.87 -0.28 -4.84
C ASP A 123 -7.08 -1.57 -5.11
N VAL A 124 -6.62 -1.77 -6.34
CA VAL A 124 -5.79 -2.92 -6.72
C VAL A 124 -4.42 -2.83 -6.06
N VAL A 125 -3.80 -1.65 -6.04
CA VAL A 125 -2.50 -1.45 -5.38
C VAL A 125 -2.62 -1.66 -3.88
N LEU A 126 -3.64 -1.11 -3.22
CA LEU A 126 -3.85 -1.35 -1.79
C LEU A 126 -4.08 -2.83 -1.51
N ALA A 127 -4.89 -3.53 -2.32
CA ALA A 127 -5.10 -4.97 -2.18
C ALA A 127 -3.79 -5.77 -2.25
N HIS A 128 -2.91 -5.43 -3.19
CA HIS A 128 -1.58 -6.03 -3.27
C HIS A 128 -0.72 -5.73 -2.05
N CYS A 129 -0.72 -4.50 -1.54
CA CYS A 129 0.00 -4.14 -0.32
C CYS A 129 -0.53 -4.90 0.91
N VAL A 130 -1.85 -5.13 0.99
CA VAL A 130 -2.48 -5.95 2.04
C VAL A 130 -2.03 -7.41 1.94
N ASP A 131 -1.97 -7.98 0.73
CA ASP A 131 -1.45 -9.34 0.53
C ASP A 131 0.04 -9.44 0.96
N VAL A 132 0.86 -8.43 0.64
CA VAL A 132 2.27 -8.34 1.08
C VAL A 132 2.35 -8.29 2.61
N CYS A 133 1.54 -7.47 3.28
CA CYS A 133 1.46 -7.43 4.73
C CYS A 133 1.12 -8.80 5.32
N GLY A 134 0.12 -9.48 4.74
CA GLY A 134 -0.24 -10.83 5.14
C GLY A 134 0.88 -11.84 4.94
N GLU A 135 1.68 -11.72 3.88
CA GLU A 135 2.87 -12.55 3.68
C GLU A 135 3.96 -12.26 4.72
N VAL A 136 4.28 -10.99 4.94
CA VAL A 136 5.25 -10.56 5.94
C VAL A 136 4.87 -11.08 7.33
N PHE A 137 3.60 -10.95 7.70
CA PHE A 137 3.09 -11.43 8.99
C PHE A 137 3.20 -12.96 9.15
N ARG A 138 3.07 -13.72 8.06
CA ARG A 138 3.21 -15.19 8.09
C ARG A 138 4.65 -15.64 8.20
N ARG A 139 5.63 -14.81 7.83
CA ARG A 139 7.04 -15.15 7.98
C ARG A 139 7.35 -15.05 9.47
N PRO A 140 7.51 -16.19 10.20
CA PRO A 140 7.88 -16.11 11.60
C PRO A 140 9.19 -15.31 11.69
N GLY A 141 9.22 -14.33 12.60
CA GLY A 141 10.41 -13.53 12.79
C GLY A 141 11.62 -14.43 12.97
N ASP A 142 12.64 -14.23 12.15
CA ASP A 142 14.04 -14.48 12.52
C ASP A 142 14.43 -13.46 13.62
N SER A 143 13.65 -13.42 14.71
CA SER A 143 14.05 -12.71 15.92
C SER A 143 15.30 -13.40 16.45
N PRO A 144 16.40 -12.67 16.71
CA PRO A 144 17.55 -13.26 17.39
C PRO A 144 17.08 -13.81 18.73
N PRO A 145 17.57 -15.00 19.17
CA PRO A 145 17.24 -15.51 20.49
C PRO A 145 17.68 -14.49 21.54
N ALA A 146 16.79 -14.25 22.51
CA ALA A 146 17.07 -13.47 23.72
C ALA A 146 18.24 -14.04 24.53
#